data_AF-A0A3G1KWS1-F1
#
_entry.id   AF-A0A3G1KWS1-F1
#
_cell.length_a   1.000
_cell.length_b   1.000
_cell.length_c   1.000
_cell.angle_alpha   90.00
_cell.angle_beta   90.00
_cell.angle_gamma   90.00
#
_symmetry.space_group_name_H-M   'P 1'
#
loop_
_entity.id
_entity.type
_entity.pdbx_description
1 polymer ?
#
loop_
_entity_poly.entity_id
_entity_poly.type
_entity_poly.pdbx_seq_one_letter_code
_entity_poly.pdbx_strand_id
1 'polypeptide(L)'
;MIFLPIWIISCIIILYNCFGKKIEIDEYGVRFIAIYKKHELIWSEIKEIGISNLFVGYRGGAPVIYFSTQYNVGNYISTEMIGDNLILMRYRKSAIKEIRKYWPSDIFGYNQK
;
A
#
# COMPACT_ATOMS: atom_id res chain seq x y z
N MET A 1 26.79 -26.19 21.35
CA MET A 1 25.35 -25.87 21.53
C MET A 1 25.02 -24.42 21.14
N ILE A 2 25.47 -23.93 19.98
CA ILE A 2 25.22 -22.53 19.53
C ILE A 2 24.18 -22.48 18.40
N PHE A 3 23.86 -23.62 17.79
CA PHE A 3 22.93 -23.71 16.66
C PHE A 3 21.48 -23.36 17.03
N LEU A 4 21.03 -23.81 18.20
CA LEU A 4 19.67 -23.62 18.70
C LEU A 4 19.32 -22.14 18.96
N PRO A 5 20.16 -21.33 19.65
CA PRO A 5 19.88 -19.91 19.81
C PRO A 5 19.95 -19.13 18.48
N ILE A 6 20.85 -19.47 17.56
CA ILE A 6 20.91 -18.83 16.22
C ILE A 6 19.64 -19.11 15.41
N TRP A 7 19.12 -20.33 15.47
CA TRP A 7 17.89 -20.71 14.79
C TRP A 7 16.67 -19.97 15.35
N ILE A 8 16.56 -19.86 16.68
CA ILE A 8 15.49 -19.09 17.32
C ILE A 8 15.55 -17.61 16.93
N ILE A 9 16.73 -16.99 16.94
CA ILE A 9 16.91 -15.60 16.50
C ILE A 9 16.49 -15.43 15.03
N SER A 10 16.85 -16.38 14.17
CA SER A 10 16.47 -16.36 12.75
C SER A 10 14.95 -16.46 12.58
N CYS A 11 14.28 -17.34 13.33
CA CYS A 11 12.82 -17.46 13.32
C CYS A 11 12.13 -16.17 13.79
N ILE A 12 12.64 -15.54 14.86
CA ILE A 12 12.12 -14.26 15.36
C ILE A 12 12.26 -13.17 14.29
N ILE A 13 13.42 -13.07 13.63
CA ILE A 13 13.64 -12.09 12.55
C ILE A 13 12.70 -12.34 11.37
N ILE A 14 12.46 -13.59 10.98
CA ILE A 14 11.55 -13.94 9.89
C ILE A 14 10.11 -13.56 10.25
N LEU A 15 9.63 -13.96 11.42
CA LEU A 15 8.29 -13.63 11.90
C LEU A 15 8.10 -12.11 11.99
N TYR A 16 9.09 -11.40 12.52
CA TYR A 16 9.07 -9.94 12.63
C TYR A 16 8.98 -9.26 11.26
N ASN A 17 9.71 -9.76 10.26
CA ASN A 17 9.63 -9.24 8.88
C ASN A 17 8.31 -9.60 8.18
N CYS A 18 7.71 -10.75 8.48
CA CYS A 18 6.43 -11.17 7.90
C CYS A 18 5.25 -10.31 8.37
N PHE A 19 5.23 -9.91 9.64
CA PHE A 19 4.15 -9.09 10.21
C PHE A 19 4.48 -7.58 10.22
N GLY A 20 5.69 -7.22 9.83
CA GLY A 20 6.22 -5.88 9.98
C GLY A 20 5.68 -4.83 9.01
N LYS A 21 4.76 -5.17 8.08
CA LYS A 21 4.16 -4.23 7.13
C LYS A 21 2.66 -4.48 7.00
N LYS A 22 1.83 -3.48 7.28
CA LYS A 22 0.38 -3.51 7.09
C LYS A 22 -0.13 -2.18 6.54
N ILE A 23 -1.28 -2.25 5.89
CA ILE A 23 -2.04 -1.07 5.46
C ILE A 23 -3.39 -1.12 6.14
N GLU A 24 -3.72 -0.05 6.85
CA GLU A 24 -4.99 0.15 7.53
C GLU A 24 -5.80 1.21 6.78
N ILE A 25 -7.09 0.94 6.62
CA ILE A 25 -8.06 1.84 5.98
C ILE A 25 -9.19 1.99 6.99
N ASP A 26 -9.46 3.21 7.42
CA ASP A 26 -10.45 3.52 8.45
C ASP A 26 -11.12 4.87 8.18
N GLU A 27 -11.86 5.37 9.16
CA GLU A 27 -12.60 6.64 9.07
C GLU A 27 -11.71 7.88 8.93
N TYR A 28 -10.43 7.82 9.34
CA TYR A 28 -9.51 8.95 9.26
C TYR A 28 -8.77 8.99 7.93
N GLY A 29 -8.40 7.82 7.39
CA GLY A 29 -7.65 7.76 6.16
C GLY A 29 -7.03 6.41 5.86
N VAL A 30 -5.87 6.45 5.21
CA VAL A 30 -5.08 5.29 4.84
C VAL A 30 -3.72 5.38 5.50
N ARG A 31 -3.34 4.32 6.23
CA ARG A 31 -2.10 4.27 7.00
C ARG A 31 -1.25 3.10 6.56
N PHE A 32 -0.05 3.39 6.07
CA PHE A 32 0.98 2.40 5.89
C PHE A 32 1.82 2.32 7.16
N ILE A 33 1.79 1.16 7.80
CA ILE A 33 2.53 0.90 9.03
C ILE A 33 3.58 -0.15 8.71
N ALA A 34 4.84 0.27 8.80
CA ALA A 34 5.99 -0.59 8.87
C ALA A 34 6.71 -0.40 10.20
N ILE A 35 7.51 -1.40 10.60
CA ILE A 35 8.27 -1.41 11.87
C ILE A 35 8.96 -0.06 12.18
N TYR A 36 9.63 0.54 11.20
CA TYR A 36 10.37 1.79 11.38
C TYR A 36 9.78 2.97 10.60
N LYS A 37 8.62 2.78 9.95
CA LYS A 37 8.08 3.77 9.02
C LYS A 37 6.57 3.78 9.12
N LYS A 38 6.00 4.90 9.53
CA LYS A 38 4.56 5.13 9.48
C LYS A 38 4.31 6.26 8.48
N HIS A 39 3.46 6.00 7.48
CA HIS A 39 2.90 7.03 6.62
C HIS A 39 1.39 7.01 6.73
N GLU A 40 0.81 8.19 6.69
CA GLU A 40 -0.61 8.39 6.88
C GLU A 40 -1.08 9.43 5.86
N LEU A 41 -2.16 9.09 5.18
CA LEU A 41 -2.85 9.98 4.26
C LEU A 41 -4.29 10.13 4.74
N ILE A 42 -4.65 11.33 5.17
CA ILE A 42 -6.00 11.63 5.64
C ILE A 42 -6.90 11.74 4.40
N TRP A 43 -8.16 11.31 4.49
CA TRP A 43 -9.09 11.34 3.35
C TRP A 43 -9.20 12.72 2.69
N SER A 44 -9.15 13.80 3.48
CA SER A 44 -9.22 15.18 2.97
C SER A 44 -7.97 15.63 2.20
N GLU A 45 -6.84 14.97 2.40
CA GLU A 45 -5.57 15.27 1.72
C GLU A 45 -5.42 14.46 0.43
N ILE A 46 -6.08 13.30 0.35
CA ILE A 46 -6.10 12.46 -0.83
C ILE A 46 -6.82 13.21 -1.94
N LYS A 47 -6.14 13.37 -3.07
CA LYS A 47 -6.68 14.00 -4.28
C LYS A 47 -7.01 12.97 -5.34
N GLU A 48 -6.31 11.85 -5.34
CA GLU A 48 -6.46 10.79 -6.34
C GLU A 48 -6.34 9.40 -5.71
N ILE A 49 -7.29 8.54 -6.08
CA ILE A 49 -7.20 7.10 -5.86
C ILE A 49 -7.36 6.41 -7.20
N GLY A 50 -6.47 5.47 -7.49
CA GLY A 50 -6.58 4.69 -8.72
C GLY A 50 -5.95 3.33 -8.61
N ILE A 51 -6.10 2.58 -9.69
CA ILE A 51 -5.47 1.28 -9.87
C ILE A 51 -4.50 1.41 -11.04
N SER A 52 -3.26 1.01 -10.80
CA SER A 52 -2.22 1.06 -11.81
C SER A 52 -1.47 -0.27 -11.90
N ASN A 53 -0.92 -0.52 -13.07
CA ASN A 53 -0.20 -1.75 -13.44
C ASN A 53 1.33 -1.54 -13.42
N LEU A 54 1.83 -0.63 -12.56
CA LEU A 54 3.21 -0.13 -12.53
C LEU A 54 4.30 -1.20 -12.46
N PHE A 55 3.97 -2.40 -11.99
CA PHE A 55 4.93 -3.50 -11.83
C PHE A 55 4.78 -4.61 -12.88
N VAL A 56 4.08 -4.38 -13.98
CA VAL A 56 4.03 -5.33 -15.12
C VAL A 56 5.43 -5.45 -15.71
N GLY A 57 6.20 -6.44 -15.25
CA GLY A 57 7.58 -6.72 -15.66
C GLY A 57 8.48 -7.22 -14.53
N TYR A 58 8.23 -6.82 -13.27
CA TYR A 58 8.99 -7.29 -12.10
C TYR A 58 8.11 -8.20 -11.23
N ARG A 59 8.42 -9.50 -11.20
CA ARG A 59 7.83 -10.50 -10.28
C ARG A 59 6.29 -10.46 -10.20
N GLY A 60 5.60 -10.59 -11.34
CA GLY A 60 4.19 -11.01 -11.36
C GLY A 60 3.12 -9.92 -11.42
N GLY A 61 3.46 -8.68 -11.81
CA GLY A 61 2.55 -7.76 -12.51
C GLY A 61 1.16 -7.51 -11.92
N ALA A 62 1.01 -7.66 -10.60
CA ALA A 62 -0.30 -7.53 -9.98
C ALA A 62 -0.69 -6.05 -9.93
N PRO A 63 -1.95 -5.70 -10.27
CA PRO A 63 -2.44 -4.33 -10.14
C PRO A 63 -2.29 -3.85 -8.70
N VAL A 64 -1.93 -2.58 -8.54
CA VAL A 64 -1.80 -1.90 -7.26
C VAL A 64 -2.83 -0.79 -7.18
N ILE A 65 -3.43 -0.63 -6.00
CA ILE A 65 -4.20 0.55 -5.65
C ILE A 65 -3.22 1.58 -5.12
N TYR A 66 -3.33 2.82 -5.59
CA TYR A 66 -2.56 3.95 -5.10
C TYR A 66 -3.47 5.00 -4.50
N PHE A 67 -2.97 5.67 -3.45
CA PHE A 67 -3.59 6.81 -2.79
C PHE A 67 -2.60 7.95 -2.84
N SER A 68 -2.97 9.08 -3.43
CA SER A 68 -2.06 10.21 -3.60
C SER A 68 -2.66 11.55 -3.19
N THR A 69 -1.80 12.42 -2.66
CA THR A 69 -2.08 13.84 -2.39
C THR A 69 -1.92 14.72 -3.65
N GLN A 70 -1.59 14.12 -4.79
CA GLN A 70 -1.38 14.77 -6.08
C GLN A 70 -2.34 14.20 -7.15
N TYR A 71 -2.59 14.97 -8.20
CA TYR A 71 -3.40 14.56 -9.35
C TYR A 71 -2.53 13.98 -10.48
N ASN A 72 -3.13 13.13 -11.32
CA ASN A 72 -2.55 12.50 -12.51
C ASN A 72 -1.33 11.63 -12.24
N VAL A 73 -1.30 10.95 -11.09
CA VAL A 73 -0.14 10.19 -10.61
C VAL A 73 -0.07 8.80 -11.21
N GLY A 74 -1.20 8.24 -11.63
CA GLY A 74 -1.31 6.85 -12.12
C GLY A 74 -0.36 6.45 -13.25
N ASN A 75 0.10 7.40 -14.07
CA ASN A 75 1.02 7.16 -15.20
C ASN A 75 2.51 7.38 -14.87
N TYR A 76 2.84 8.02 -13.75
CA TYR A 76 4.21 8.46 -13.43
C TYR A 76 4.59 8.19 -11.96
N ILE A 77 4.21 7.03 -11.43
CA ILE A 77 4.61 6.64 -10.08
C ILE A 77 6.09 6.26 -10.07
N SER A 78 6.92 7.12 -9.49
CA SER A 78 8.31 6.79 -9.16
C SER A 78 8.41 6.22 -7.74
N THR A 79 9.45 5.44 -7.47
CA THR A 79 9.72 4.91 -6.12
C THR A 79 9.98 6.00 -5.08
N GLU A 80 10.41 7.18 -5.52
CA GLU A 80 10.71 8.34 -4.67
C GLU A 80 9.43 9.01 -4.14
N MET A 81 8.31 8.85 -4.84
CA MET A 81 7.01 9.35 -4.39
C MET A 81 6.42 8.53 -3.23
N ILE A 82 6.88 7.28 -3.05
CA ILE A 82 6.34 6.33 -2.07
C ILE A 82 6.69 6.78 -0.65
N GLY A 83 5.66 7.10 0.12
CA GLY A 83 5.78 7.60 1.47
C GLY A 83 4.75 8.69 1.73
N ASP A 84 5.22 9.91 1.96
CA ASP A 84 4.40 10.99 2.48
C ASP A 84 3.30 11.46 1.52
N ASN A 85 3.51 11.32 0.20
CA ASN A 85 2.55 11.76 -0.82
C ASN A 85 1.87 10.61 -1.58
N LEU A 86 2.27 9.37 -1.30
CA LEU A 86 1.81 8.20 -2.03
C LEU A 86 1.87 6.94 -1.17
N ILE A 87 0.72 6.32 -0.98
CA ILE A 87 0.61 4.97 -0.40
C ILE A 87 0.19 4.00 -1.50
N LEU A 88 0.89 2.87 -1.61
CA LEU A 88 0.60 1.80 -2.55
C LEU A 88 0.20 0.53 -1.82
N MET A 89 -0.84 -0.15 -2.31
CA MET A 89 -1.23 -1.48 -1.83
C MET A 89 -1.56 -2.40 -2.98
N ARG A 90 -1.38 -3.71 -2.80
CA ARG A 90 -1.82 -4.69 -3.80
C ARG A 90 -3.35 -4.63 -3.95
N TYR A 91 -3.84 -4.63 -5.18
CA TYR A 91 -5.27 -4.66 -5.47
C TYR A 91 -5.93 -5.89 -4.84
N ARG A 92 -7.04 -5.66 -4.12
CA ARG A 92 -7.94 -6.69 -3.58
C ARG A 92 -9.36 -6.14 -3.66
N LYS A 93 -10.32 -6.97 -4.10
CA LYS A 93 -11.75 -6.55 -4.17
C LYS A 93 -12.28 -6.07 -2.82
N SER A 94 -11.86 -6.71 -1.72
CA SER A 94 -12.25 -6.31 -0.36
C SER A 94 -11.75 -4.91 0.01
N ALA A 95 -10.54 -4.54 -0.41
CA ALA A 95 -9.99 -3.21 -0.16
C ALA A 95 -10.80 -2.14 -0.91
N ILE A 96 -11.20 -2.39 -2.16
CA ILE A 96 -12.07 -1.46 -2.90
C ILE A 96 -13.40 -1.25 -2.19
N LYS A 97 -14.03 -2.33 -1.69
CA LYS A 97 -15.28 -2.23 -0.93
C LYS A 97 -15.12 -1.34 0.31
N GLU A 98 -13.97 -1.44 0.99
CA GLU A 98 -13.68 -0.61 2.16
C GLU A 98 -13.45 0.85 1.77
N ILE A 99 -12.61 1.11 0.76
CA ILE A 99 -12.31 2.45 0.25
C ILE A 99 -13.60 3.17 -0.18
N ARG A 100 -14.52 2.47 -0.83
CA ARG A 100 -15.81 3.03 -1.29
C ARG A 100 -16.71 3.52 -0.17
N LYS A 101 -16.49 3.14 1.09
CA LYS A 101 -17.22 3.71 2.23
C LYS A 101 -16.83 5.16 2.50
N TYR A 102 -15.59 5.53 2.19
CA TYR A 102 -15.00 6.82 2.55
C TYR A 102 -14.69 7.69 1.32
N TRP A 103 -14.54 7.07 0.15
CA TRP A 103 -14.21 7.74 -1.11
C TRP A 103 -15.35 7.64 -2.13
N PRO A 104 -16.22 8.66 -2.23
CA PRO A 104 -17.36 8.65 -3.14
C PRO A 104 -16.95 8.90 -4.60
N SER A 105 -15.82 9.58 -4.84
CA SER A 105 -15.34 9.93 -6.17
C SER A 105 -14.87 8.71 -6.97
N ASP A 106 -14.65 8.88 -8.26
CA ASP A 106 -14.17 7.79 -9.12
C ASP A 106 -12.80 7.27 -8.68
N ILE A 107 -12.62 5.96 -8.89
CA ILE A 107 -11.33 5.29 -8.73
C ILE A 107 -10.77 5.09 -10.14
N PHE A 108 -9.71 5.83 -10.46
CA PHE A 108 -9.11 5.79 -11.80
C PHE A 108 -8.61 4.37 -12.14
N GLY A 109 -8.79 3.94 -13.38
CA GLY A 109 -8.38 2.60 -13.83
C GLY A 109 -9.24 1.42 -13.34
N TYR A 110 -10.29 1.66 -12.54
CA TYR A 110 -11.18 0.59 -12.04
C TYR A 110 -12.09 -0.02 -13.14
N ASN A 111 -12.39 0.74 -14.20
CA ASN A 111 -13.32 0.36 -15.27
C ASN A 111 -12.64 -0.11 -16.58
N GLN A 112 -11.37 -0.54 -16.56
CA GLN A 112 -10.70 -1.08 -17.76
C GLN A 112 -10.94 -2.59 -17.96
N LYS A 113 -12.17 -3.07 -17.69
CA LYS A 113 -12.62 -4.44 -17.99
C LYS A 113 -13.99 -4.44 -18.62
#